data_AF-A0A967T2G4-F1
#
_entry.id   AF-A0A967T2G4-F1
#
_cell.length_a   1.000
_cell.length_b   1.000
_cell.length_c   1.000
_cell.angle_alpha   90.00
_cell.angle_beta   90.00
_cell.angle_gamma   90.00
#
_symmetry.space_group_name_H-M   'P 1'
#
loop_
_entity.id
_entity.type
_entity.pdbx_description
1 polymer ?
#
loop_
_entity_poly.entity_id
_entity_poly.type
_entity_poly.pdbx_seq_one_letter_code
_entity_poly.pdbx_strand_id
1 'polypeptide(L)'
;MSTKQLFDSKSQPIPPLRRDLQIIPVQDNGNALLYFHDQRGYSTPDFALKREAGQLLSLFDGQKSINDLEQHLGTGISKDDLLQFIKLLDKNRVLASDYFENHAERVEAEYEASTVHQSVTAGSSYPADPNELRDYLDD
;
A
#
# COMPACT_ATOMS: atom_id res chain seq x y z
N MET A 1 15.08 -8.69 15.49
CA MET A 1 15.82 -7.84 14.54
C MET A 1 15.23 -8.09 13.16
N SER A 2 13.97 -7.70 12.92
CA SER A 2 13.34 -7.90 11.60
C SER A 2 13.96 -6.93 10.63
N THR A 3 14.62 -7.50 9.62
CA THR A 3 15.26 -6.78 8.52
C THR A 3 14.22 -5.97 7.77
N LYS A 4 14.55 -4.69 7.50
CA LYS A 4 13.84 -3.71 6.65
C LYS A 4 13.75 -4.15 5.17
N GLN A 5 13.51 -5.42 4.90
CA GLN A 5 13.67 -6.01 3.60
C GLN A 5 12.30 -6.40 3.06
N LEU A 6 12.10 -6.08 1.78
CA LEU A 6 10.94 -6.53 1.03
C LEU A 6 10.88 -8.06 1.00
N PHE A 7 9.67 -8.59 0.88
CA PHE A 7 9.42 -10.00 0.65
C PHE A 7 10.26 -10.51 -0.53
N ASP A 8 11.03 -11.57 -0.30
CA ASP A 8 11.97 -12.11 -1.28
C ASP A 8 12.08 -13.63 -1.24
N SER A 9 10.94 -14.33 -1.18
CA SER A 9 10.93 -15.79 -1.10
C SER A 9 9.88 -16.41 -2.00
N LYS A 10 10.22 -17.55 -2.60
CA LYS A 10 9.27 -18.37 -3.37
C LYS A 10 8.60 -19.46 -2.53
N SER A 11 9.14 -19.77 -1.36
CA SER A 11 8.70 -20.87 -0.50
C SER A 11 8.02 -20.42 0.79
N GLN A 12 8.21 -19.17 1.21
CA GLN A 12 7.49 -18.61 2.36
C GLN A 12 6.07 -18.22 1.95
N PRO A 13 5.10 -18.28 2.88
CA PRO A 13 3.77 -17.75 2.66
C PRO A 13 3.82 -16.29 2.23
N ILE A 14 3.05 -15.94 1.21
CA ILE A 14 2.95 -14.58 0.70
C ILE A 14 2.16 -13.77 1.74
N PRO A 15 2.66 -12.62 2.21
CA PRO A 15 1.91 -11.76 3.12
C PRO A 15 0.55 -11.38 2.52
N PRO A 16 -0.54 -11.42 3.31
CA PRO A 16 -1.85 -11.10 2.79
C PRO A 16 -1.97 -9.60 2.47
N LEU A 17 -2.99 -9.23 1.71
CA LEU A 17 -3.35 -7.82 1.59
C LEU A 17 -3.71 -7.23 2.96
N ARG A 18 -3.30 -5.99 3.17
CA ARG A 18 -3.73 -5.20 4.32
C ARG A 18 -5.25 -5.08 4.37
N ARG A 19 -5.82 -5.36 5.54
CA ARG A 19 -7.29 -5.37 5.74
C ARG A 19 -7.89 -3.99 5.93
N ASP A 20 -7.06 -3.01 6.29
CA ASP A 20 -7.45 -1.62 6.51
C ASP A 20 -7.47 -0.79 5.21
N LEU A 21 -6.98 -1.35 4.09
CA LEU A 21 -7.05 -0.70 2.79
C LEU A 21 -8.43 -0.84 2.17
N GLN A 22 -8.92 0.26 1.61
CA GLN A 22 -10.11 0.24 0.76
C GLN A 22 -9.67 0.05 -0.69
N ILE A 23 -10.19 -0.99 -1.35
CA ILE A 23 -9.93 -1.26 -2.76
C ILE A 23 -11.11 -0.75 -3.57
N ILE A 24 -10.90 0.32 -4.33
CA ILE A 24 -11.94 1.05 -5.04
C ILE A 24 -11.77 0.83 -6.55
N PRO A 25 -12.77 0.24 -7.24
CA PRO A 25 -12.73 0.12 -8.69
C PRO A 25 -12.95 1.50 -9.33
N VAL A 26 -12.04 1.92 -10.21
CA VAL A 26 -12.10 3.21 -10.91
C VAL A 26 -11.88 3.05 -12.41
N GLN A 27 -12.31 4.03 -13.19
CA GLN A 27 -11.94 4.17 -14.60
C GLN A 27 -11.05 5.40 -14.75
N ASP A 28 -9.87 5.21 -15.36
CA ASP A 28 -8.97 6.31 -15.71
C ASP A 28 -8.47 6.14 -17.14
N ASN A 29 -8.73 7.15 -17.99
CA ASN A 29 -8.35 7.15 -19.41
C ASN A 29 -8.75 5.87 -20.17
N GLY A 30 -9.93 5.32 -19.86
CA GLY A 30 -10.45 4.06 -20.45
C GLY A 30 -9.86 2.79 -19.86
N ASN A 31 -8.95 2.88 -18.89
CA ASN A 31 -8.41 1.72 -18.17
C ASN A 31 -9.25 1.43 -16.93
N ALA A 32 -9.63 0.17 -16.74
CA ALA A 32 -10.25 -0.28 -15.50
C ALA A 32 -9.17 -0.60 -14.46
N LEU A 33 -9.20 0.11 -13.33
CA LEU A 33 -8.19 0.01 -12.28
C LEU A 33 -8.82 -0.37 -10.93
N LEU A 34 -7.98 -0.88 -10.03
CA LEU A 34 -8.22 -1.05 -8.61
C LEU A 34 -7.31 -0.06 -7.87
N TYR A 35 -7.90 1.01 -7.34
CA TYR A 35 -7.21 2.00 -6.53
C TYR A 35 -7.16 1.56 -5.07
N PHE A 36 -5.99 1.68 -4.44
CA PHE A 36 -5.77 1.33 -3.03
C PHE A 36 -5.77 2.59 -2.19
N HIS A 37 -6.90 2.84 -1.52
CA HIS A 37 -7.03 3.98 -0.64
C HIS A 37 -6.62 3.59 0.79
N ASP A 38 -5.58 4.27 1.28
CA ASP A 38 -5.07 4.14 2.64
C ASP A 38 -5.41 5.38 3.45
N GLN A 39 -6.42 5.27 4.31
CA GLN A 39 -6.85 6.39 5.17
C GLN A 39 -5.79 6.81 6.18
N ARG A 40 -4.87 5.90 6.54
CA ARG A 40 -3.81 6.17 7.52
C ARG A 40 -2.53 6.70 6.87
N GLY A 41 -2.45 6.66 5.53
CA GLY A 41 -1.38 7.30 4.76
C GLY A 41 -0.03 6.56 4.78
N TYR A 42 0.01 5.26 5.12
CA TYR A 42 1.25 4.49 5.09
C TYR A 42 1.63 4.04 3.68
N SER A 43 0.63 3.68 2.86
CA SER A 43 0.82 3.24 1.47
C SER A 43 1.36 4.35 0.59
N THR A 44 2.00 3.99 -0.52
CA THR A 44 2.35 4.98 -1.55
C THR A 44 1.06 5.67 -2.05
N PRO A 45 1.01 7.01 -2.12
CA PRO A 45 -0.14 7.73 -2.68
C PRO A 45 -0.43 7.32 -4.13
N ASP A 46 -1.70 7.40 -4.53
CA ASP A 46 -2.16 7.15 -5.90
C ASP A 46 -1.81 5.78 -6.47
N PHE A 47 -1.56 4.80 -5.59
CA PHE A 47 -1.24 3.44 -6.02
C PHE A 47 -2.49 2.73 -6.56
N ALA A 48 -2.43 2.33 -7.83
CA ALA A 48 -3.49 1.59 -8.50
C ALA A 48 -2.91 0.47 -9.35
N LEU A 49 -3.69 -0.60 -9.51
CA LEU A 49 -3.37 -1.74 -10.37
C LEU A 49 -4.44 -1.91 -11.42
N LYS A 50 -4.11 -2.58 -12.53
CA LYS A 50 -5.15 -2.97 -13.49
C LYS A 50 -6.12 -3.95 -12.85
N ARG A 51 -7.40 -3.88 -13.25
CA ARG A 51 -8.47 -4.67 -12.63
C ARG A 51 -8.25 -6.18 -12.68
N GLU A 52 -7.53 -6.66 -13.69
CA GLU A 52 -7.22 -8.07 -13.89
C GLU A 52 -6.34 -8.62 -12.75
N ALA A 53 -5.57 -7.77 -12.06
CA ALA A 53 -4.78 -8.18 -10.89
C ALA A 53 -5.66 -8.64 -9.72
N GLY A 54 -6.94 -8.25 -9.66
CA GLY A 54 -7.85 -8.58 -8.56
C GLY A 54 -8.02 -10.07 -8.30
N GLN A 55 -7.98 -10.91 -9.34
CA GLN A 55 -8.08 -12.37 -9.19
C GLN A 55 -6.84 -12.97 -8.53
N LEU A 56 -5.65 -12.43 -8.83
CA LEU A 56 -4.41 -12.90 -8.21
C LEU A 56 -4.33 -12.43 -6.75
N LEU A 57 -4.74 -11.19 -6.49
CA LEU A 57 -4.75 -10.60 -5.15
C LEU A 57 -5.62 -11.38 -4.16
N SER A 58 -6.75 -11.96 -4.60
CA SER A 58 -7.61 -12.77 -3.74
C SER A 58 -6.98 -14.08 -3.28
N LEU A 59 -5.86 -14.51 -3.90
CA LEU A 59 -5.09 -15.68 -3.51
C LEU A 59 -4.08 -15.40 -2.39
N PHE A 60 -3.82 -14.14 -2.06
CA PHE A 60 -2.87 -13.73 -1.02
C PHE A 60 -3.54 -13.73 0.34
N ASP A 61 -3.68 -14.93 0.91
CA ASP A 61 -4.37 -15.21 2.17
C ASP A 61 -3.42 -15.35 3.38
N GLY A 62 -2.11 -15.18 3.19
CA GLY A 62 -1.11 -15.36 4.23
C GLY A 62 -0.68 -16.81 4.46
N GLN A 63 -1.20 -17.77 3.68
CA GLN A 63 -0.93 -19.20 3.88
C GLN A 63 -0.15 -19.81 2.71
N LYS A 64 -0.44 -19.38 1.48
CA LYS A 64 0.17 -19.96 0.27
C LYS A 64 1.46 -19.23 -0.11
N SER A 65 2.47 -20.00 -0.52
CA SER A 65 3.70 -19.48 -1.14
C SER A 65 3.56 -19.35 -2.66
N ILE A 66 4.55 -18.74 -3.31
CA ILE A 66 4.63 -18.70 -4.78
C ILE A 66 4.68 -20.12 -5.37
N ASN A 67 5.35 -21.05 -4.69
CA ASN A 67 5.40 -22.45 -5.13
C ASN A 67 4.03 -23.13 -5.09
N ASP A 68 3.20 -22.80 -4.11
CA ASP A 68 1.83 -23.35 -4.01
C ASP A 68 0.90 -22.75 -5.06
N LEU A 69 1.16 -21.51 -5.49
CA LEU A 69 0.36 -20.79 -6.47
C LEU A 69 0.77 -21.05 -7.93
N GLU A 70 1.82 -21.84 -8.19
CA GLU A 70 2.34 -22.10 -9.54
C GLU A 70 1.25 -22.57 -10.53
N GLN A 71 0.34 -23.43 -10.08
CA GLN A 71 -0.74 -23.97 -10.92
C GLN A 71 -1.82 -22.93 -11.27
N HIS A 72 -1.88 -21.82 -10.54
CA HIS A 72 -2.83 -20.73 -10.75
C HIS A 72 -2.25 -19.62 -11.62
N LEU A 73 -0.97 -19.72 -12.00
CA LEU A 73 -0.34 -18.77 -12.90
C LEU A 73 -0.88 -18.93 -14.32
N GLY A 74 -1.19 -17.82 -14.97
CA GLY A 74 -1.55 -17.79 -16.38
C GLY A 74 -0.39 -18.27 -17.26
N THR A 75 -0.72 -18.74 -18.47
CA THR A 75 0.29 -19.13 -19.46
C THR A 75 1.26 -17.98 -19.74
N GLY A 76 2.56 -18.24 -19.54
CA GLY A 76 3.62 -17.26 -19.78
C GLY A 76 4.03 -16.42 -18.57
N ILE A 77 3.43 -16.63 -17.40
CA ILE A 77 3.84 -15.97 -16.15
C ILE A 77 4.76 -16.92 -15.37
N SER A 78 5.99 -16.50 -15.10
CA SER A 78 6.94 -17.26 -14.30
C SER A 78 6.78 -17.00 -12.79
N LYS A 79 7.37 -17.86 -11.96
CA LYS A 79 7.49 -17.61 -10.51
C LYS A 79 8.27 -16.32 -10.20
N ASP A 80 9.21 -15.96 -11.06
CA ASP A 80 9.98 -14.73 -10.91
C ASP A 80 9.12 -13.50 -11.21
N ASP A 81 8.25 -13.56 -12.21
CA ASP A 81 7.29 -12.48 -12.49
C ASP A 81 6.33 -12.28 -11.31
N LEU A 82 5.82 -13.38 -10.74
CA LEU A 82 4.98 -13.31 -9.54
C LEU A 82 5.76 -12.73 -8.34
N LEU A 83 7.01 -13.12 -8.14
CA LEU A 83 7.84 -12.57 -7.07
C LEU A 83 8.08 -11.06 -7.25
N GLN A 84 8.36 -10.60 -8.47
CA GLN A 84 8.51 -9.18 -8.75
C GLN A 84 7.21 -8.40 -8.52
N PHE A 85 6.08 -8.99 -8.89
CA PHE A 85 4.77 -8.40 -8.61
C PHE A 85 4.51 -8.29 -7.10
N ILE A 86 4.80 -9.32 -6.32
CA ILE A 86 4.66 -9.29 -4.85
C ILE A 86 5.60 -8.24 -4.24
N LYS A 87 6.84 -8.13 -4.72
CA LYS A 87 7.78 -7.08 -4.30
C LYS A 87 7.27 -5.67 -4.61
N LEU A 88 6.59 -5.48 -5.75
CA LEU A 88 5.95 -4.21 -6.09
C LEU A 88 4.86 -3.86 -5.07
N LEU A 89 4.01 -4.82 -4.71
CA LEU A 89 2.96 -4.62 -3.70
C LEU A 89 3.57 -4.29 -2.32
N ASP A 90 4.57 -5.06 -1.91
CA ASP A 90 5.22 -4.90 -0.62
C ASP A 90 5.93 -3.54 -0.50
N LYS A 91 6.63 -3.13 -1.56
CA LYS A 91 7.29 -1.82 -1.63
C LYS A 91 6.31 -0.66 -1.52
N ASN A 92 5.09 -0.83 -2.02
CA ASN A 92 4.02 0.15 -1.91
C ASN A 92 3.21 0.02 -0.60
N ARG A 93 3.62 -0.88 0.30
CA ARG A 93 3.05 -1.09 1.64
C ARG A 93 1.56 -1.46 1.59
N VAL A 94 1.15 -2.21 0.57
CA VAL A 94 -0.22 -2.74 0.45
C VAL A 94 -0.39 -4.16 1.01
N LEU A 95 0.73 -4.84 1.30
CA LEU A 95 0.72 -6.14 1.98
C LEU A 95 0.94 -5.95 3.48
N ALA A 96 0.31 -6.80 4.29
CA ALA A 96 0.52 -6.88 5.74
C ALA A 96 1.79 -7.69 6.01
N SER A 97 2.94 -7.07 5.72
CA SER A 97 4.28 -7.65 5.81
C SER A 97 5.09 -6.99 6.91
N ASP A 98 6.19 -7.62 7.31
CA ASP A 98 7.19 -7.00 8.18
C ASP A 98 7.69 -5.65 7.64
N TYR A 99 7.79 -5.48 6.32
CA TYR A 99 8.23 -4.22 5.72
C TYR A 99 7.22 -3.09 5.98
N PHE A 100 5.92 -3.39 5.87
CA PHE A 100 4.86 -2.45 6.23
C PHE A 100 4.84 -2.18 7.74
N GLU A 101 4.84 -3.21 8.58
CA GLU A 101 4.75 -3.05 10.05
C GLU A 101 5.88 -2.19 10.59
N ASN A 102 7.13 -2.46 10.18
CA ASN A 102 8.29 -1.65 10.58
C ASN A 102 8.17 -0.19 10.09
N HIS A 103 7.55 0.05 8.92
CA HIS A 103 7.31 1.41 8.44
C HIS A 103 6.24 2.11 9.26
N ALA A 104 5.13 1.44 9.56
CA ALA A 104 4.03 1.96 10.36
C ALA A 104 4.51 2.30 11.78
N GLU A 105 5.18 1.37 12.47
CA GLU A 105 5.75 1.59 13.81
C GLU A 105 6.67 2.81 13.84
N ARG A 106 7.53 2.97 12.82
CA ARG A 106 8.43 4.12 12.72
C ARG A 106 7.66 5.43 12.55
N VAL A 107 6.67 5.46 11.64
CA VAL A 107 5.85 6.66 11.39
C VAL A 107 5.07 7.04 12.64
N GLU A 108 4.48 6.07 13.33
CA GLU A 108 3.75 6.27 14.58
C GLU A 108 4.67 6.79 15.69
N ALA A 109 5.84 6.17 15.88
CA ALA A 109 6.81 6.63 16.87
C ALA A 109 7.36 8.03 16.57
N GLU A 110 7.62 8.37 15.29
CA GLU A 110 8.03 9.71 14.87
C GLU A 110 6.93 10.75 15.16
N TYR A 111 5.67 10.40 14.92
CA TYR A 111 4.53 11.26 15.23
C TYR A 111 4.36 11.46 16.73
N GLU A 112 4.37 10.38 17.53
CA GLU A 112 4.21 10.42 18.99
C GLU A 112 5.32 11.20 19.70
N ALA A 113 6.55 11.14 19.17
CA ALA A 113 7.68 11.88 19.70
C ALA A 113 7.67 13.36 19.30
N SER A 114 6.85 13.77 18.33
CA SER A 114 6.80 15.14 17.86
C SER A 114 6.14 16.07 18.87
N THR A 115 6.74 17.22 19.13
CA THR A 115 6.12 18.26 19.96
C THR A 115 5.01 19.01 19.23
N VAL A 116 4.94 18.88 17.90
CA VAL A 116 3.96 19.54 17.04
C VAL A 116 3.37 18.53 16.07
N HIS A 117 2.06 18.37 16.11
CA HIS A 117 1.33 17.53 15.17
C HIS A 117 0.80 18.39 14.02
N GLN A 118 1.34 18.18 12.82
CA GLN A 118 0.88 18.88 11.62
C GLN A 118 -0.58 18.52 11.33
N SER A 119 -1.37 19.52 10.95
CA SER A 119 -2.75 19.27 10.52
C SER A 119 -2.76 18.50 9.21
N VAL A 120 -3.57 17.44 9.13
CA VAL A 120 -3.77 16.65 7.91
C VAL A 120 -4.48 17.43 6.79
N THR A 121 -5.09 18.58 7.12
CA THR A 121 -5.80 19.42 6.16
C THR A 121 -4.99 20.62 5.66
N ALA A 122 -3.83 20.88 6.26
CA ALA A 122 -2.95 21.97 5.85
C ALA A 122 -2.43 21.75 4.43
N GLY A 123 -2.66 22.72 3.55
CA GLY A 123 -2.32 22.66 2.14
C GLY A 123 -3.29 21.86 1.26
N SER A 124 -4.34 21.25 1.83
CA SER A 124 -5.36 20.51 1.06
C SER A 124 -6.73 21.19 1.12
N SER A 125 -7.40 21.14 2.27
CA SER A 125 -8.69 21.79 2.51
C SER A 125 -8.54 23.20 3.08
N TYR A 126 -7.42 23.46 3.74
CA TYR A 126 -7.10 24.76 4.33
C TYR A 126 -5.70 25.20 3.90
N PRO A 127 -5.43 26.51 3.79
CA PRO A 127 -4.08 27.00 3.52
C PRO A 127 -3.06 26.47 4.55
N ALA A 128 -1.86 26.15 4.07
CA ALA A 128 -0.76 25.73 4.94
C ALA A 128 -0.07 26.93 5.60
N ASP A 129 -0.10 28.11 4.97
CA ASP A 129 0.46 29.33 5.54
C ASP A 129 -0.47 29.89 6.63
N PRO A 130 0.03 30.21 7.83
CA PRO A 130 -0.81 30.72 8.91
C PRO A 130 -1.51 32.06 8.62
N ASN A 131 -0.93 32.92 7.79
CA ASN A 131 -1.55 34.20 7.44
C ASN A 131 -2.66 33.98 6.41
N GLU A 132 -2.39 33.19 5.37
CA GLU A 132 -3.43 32.79 4.40
C GLU A 132 -4.58 32.07 5.09
N LEU A 133 -4.29 31.23 6.09
CA LEU A 133 -5.31 30.54 6.87
C LEU A 133 -6.15 31.52 7.70
N ARG A 134 -5.53 32.53 8.31
CA ARG A 134 -6.27 33.56 9.06
C ARG A 134 -7.21 34.31 8.14
N ASP A 135 -6.71 34.77 7.00
CA ASP A 135 -7.52 35.50 6.01
C ASP A 135 -8.68 34.62 5.52
N TYR A 136 -8.43 33.34 5.23
CA TYR A 136 -9.47 32.38 4.82
C TYR A 136 -10.57 32.16 5.87
N LEU A 137 -10.24 32.24 7.17
CA LEU A 137 -11.19 32.00 8.27
C LEU A 137 -11.97 33.26 8.69
N ASP A 138 -11.44 34.44 8.40
CA ASP A 138 -12.04 35.73 8.75
C ASP A 138 -13.02 36.27 7.67
N ASP A 139 -13.06 35.63 6.49
CA ASP A 139 -14.03 35.84 5.40
C ASP A 139 -15.38 35.10 5.61
#